data_AF-A0A1I0R5T1-F1
#
_entry.id   AF-A0A1I0R5T1-F1
#
_cell.length_a   1.000
_cell.length_b   1.000
_cell.length_c   1.000
_cell.angle_alpha   90.00
_cell.angle_beta   90.00
_cell.angle_gamma   90.00
#
_symmetry.space_group_name_H-M   'P 1'
#
loop_
_entity.id
_entity.type
_entity.pdbx_description
1 polymer ?
#
loop_
_entity_poly.entity_id
_entity_poly.type
_entity_poly.pdbx_seq_one_letter_code
_entity_poly.pdbx_strand_id
1 'polypeptide(L)'
;MVVFCLQNIATAQTSTSVKKTTIDSVKWRADHYIVDRDTAFKDPRLAIKKLMGGNKRFVENKSIRPRQDAQTIKKLGFGQKPFATIVSCSDSRVPNELIFDQGLGDLFIIRTAGQVSSAASYGSMEYAVLKLYTRLIVVLGHTECGAVAAAVERPEDVPGHIVTLINEIKPAVAKCANMPGDPVNNAVRQNVIDQVNSLRDLDPILHKKYLKGEILIVGAVYDLHTGKVEFLDETMKDLPEKTK
;
A
#
# COMPACT_ATOMS: atom_id res chain seq x y z
N MET A 1 53.46 -4.24 45.82
CA MET A 1 52.40 -4.73 46.72
C MET A 1 51.71 -3.54 47.35
N VAL A 2 50.57 -3.11 46.81
CA VAL A 2 49.63 -2.23 47.52
C VAL A 2 48.24 -2.76 47.20
N VAL A 3 47.58 -3.27 48.24
CA VAL A 3 46.23 -3.82 48.23
C VAL A 3 45.26 -2.65 48.26
N PHE A 4 44.33 -2.57 47.30
CA PHE A 4 43.19 -1.65 47.37
C PHE A 4 41.89 -2.45 47.55
N CYS A 5 41.20 -2.12 48.63
CA CYS A 5 39.94 -2.68 49.10
C CYS A 5 38.79 -2.44 48.10
N LEU A 6 38.05 -3.50 47.76
CA LEU A 6 36.77 -3.42 47.08
C LEU A 6 35.68 -3.02 48.08
N GLN A 7 35.07 -1.85 47.90
CA GLN A 7 33.80 -1.50 48.55
C GLN A 7 32.66 -1.73 47.55
N ASN A 8 31.77 -2.68 47.89
CA ASN A 8 30.51 -2.95 47.22
C ASN A 8 29.56 -1.76 47.39
N ILE A 9 29.17 -1.12 46.30
CA ILE A 9 28.00 -0.23 46.26
C ILE A 9 26.91 -0.98 45.49
N ALA A 10 25.96 -1.54 46.23
CA ALA A 10 24.73 -2.09 45.67
C ALA A 10 23.82 -0.93 45.28
N THR A 11 23.66 -0.68 43.98
CA THR A 11 22.63 0.21 43.45
C THR A 11 21.35 -0.57 43.21
N ALA A 12 20.33 -0.27 44.01
CA ALA A 12 18.97 -0.79 43.83
C ALA A 12 18.39 -0.25 42.51
N GLN A 13 18.22 -1.12 41.52
CA GLN A 13 17.44 -0.81 40.32
C GLN A 13 15.95 -0.93 40.64
N THR A 14 15.28 0.21 40.79
CA THR A 14 13.81 0.27 40.80
C THR A 14 13.28 -0.03 39.40
N SER A 15 12.69 -1.21 39.23
CA SER A 15 11.99 -1.63 38.03
C SER A 15 10.64 -0.91 37.92
N THR A 16 10.58 0.12 37.07
CA THR A 16 9.31 0.68 36.63
C THR A 16 8.67 -0.28 35.64
N SER A 17 7.65 -1.00 36.09
CA SER A 17 6.85 -1.89 35.27
C SER A 17 6.05 -1.09 34.24
N VAL A 18 6.57 -1.03 33.01
CA VAL A 18 5.80 -0.56 31.87
C VAL A 18 4.58 -1.49 31.74
N LYS A 19 3.39 -0.96 32.05
CA LYS A 19 2.11 -1.66 31.87
C LYS A 19 2.05 -2.12 30.41
N LYS A 20 2.20 -3.42 30.20
CA LYS A 20 2.06 -4.10 28.91
C LYS A 20 0.61 -3.92 28.47
N THR A 21 0.30 -2.84 27.74
CA THR A 21 -0.96 -2.71 27.02
C THR A 21 -1.09 -3.94 26.15
N THR A 22 -2.04 -4.81 26.48
CA THR A 22 -2.23 -6.07 25.79
C THR A 22 -2.76 -5.76 24.39
N ILE A 23 -1.85 -5.76 23.41
CA ILE A 23 -2.06 -5.64 21.94
C ILE A 23 -2.99 -6.75 21.40
N ASP A 24 -3.75 -7.42 22.27
CA ASP A 24 -4.53 -8.60 21.92
C ASP A 24 -5.76 -8.79 22.85
N SER A 25 -6.17 -7.74 23.58
CA SER A 25 -7.44 -7.77 24.32
C SER A 25 -8.63 -7.80 23.35
N VAL A 26 -9.77 -8.34 23.79
CA VAL A 26 -11.02 -8.37 22.98
C VAL A 26 -11.41 -6.98 22.50
N LYS A 27 -11.30 -5.98 23.39
CA LYS A 27 -11.55 -4.57 23.06
C LYS A 27 -10.58 -4.05 22.00
N TRP A 28 -9.28 -4.31 22.16
CA TRP A 28 -8.28 -3.90 21.19
C TRP A 28 -8.51 -4.54 19.81
N ARG A 29 -8.86 -5.83 19.77
CA ARG A 29 -9.21 -6.51 18.52
C ARG A 29 -10.43 -5.89 17.85
N ALA A 30 -11.50 -5.58 18.58
CA ALA A 30 -12.66 -4.90 18.01
C ALA A 30 -12.31 -3.54 17.39
N ASP A 31 -11.36 -2.81 17.99
CA ASP A 31 -10.95 -1.47 17.54
C ASP A 31 -9.90 -1.48 16.40
N HIS A 32 -9.20 -2.61 16.16
CA HIS A 32 -8.02 -2.70 15.28
C HIS A 32 -8.03 -3.88 14.28
N TYR A 33 -8.90 -4.87 14.47
CA TYR A 33 -9.17 -5.98 13.55
C TYR A 33 -10.60 -5.88 13.04
N ILE A 34 -10.80 -5.04 12.04
CA ILE A 34 -12.13 -4.79 11.49
C ILE A 34 -12.59 -5.95 10.58
N VAL A 35 -11.64 -6.61 9.88
CA VAL A 35 -11.95 -7.61 8.85
C VAL A 35 -10.85 -8.69 8.75
N ASP A 36 -11.22 -9.97 8.82
CA ASP A 36 -10.32 -11.09 8.54
C ASP A 36 -10.01 -11.20 7.02
N ARG A 37 -9.04 -12.04 6.65
CA ARG A 37 -8.61 -12.14 5.24
C ARG A 37 -9.67 -12.75 4.35
N ASP A 38 -10.35 -13.80 4.80
CA ASP A 38 -11.30 -14.54 3.96
C ASP A 38 -12.54 -13.69 3.68
N THR A 39 -12.95 -12.88 4.66
CA THR A 39 -14.00 -11.88 4.48
C THR A 39 -13.56 -10.76 3.53
N ALA A 40 -12.34 -10.23 3.68
CA ALA A 40 -11.78 -9.25 2.74
C ALA A 40 -11.67 -9.81 1.31
N PHE A 41 -11.33 -11.08 1.15
CA PHE A 41 -11.29 -11.74 -0.16
C PHE A 41 -12.67 -11.80 -0.83
N LYS A 42 -13.74 -11.97 -0.03
CA LYS A 42 -15.11 -12.08 -0.53
C LYS A 42 -15.76 -10.73 -0.83
N ASP A 43 -15.27 -9.63 -0.28
CA ASP A 43 -15.86 -8.30 -0.47
C ASP A 43 -14.77 -7.23 -0.60
N PRO A 44 -14.62 -6.59 -1.78
CA PRO A 44 -13.59 -5.59 -1.99
C PRO A 44 -13.76 -4.33 -1.12
N ARG A 45 -14.98 -4.00 -0.66
CA ARG A 45 -15.18 -2.90 0.30
C ARG A 45 -14.60 -3.25 1.67
N LEU A 46 -14.74 -4.51 2.08
CA LEU A 46 -14.13 -5.01 3.31
C LEU A 46 -12.61 -5.18 3.17
N ALA A 47 -12.11 -5.48 1.96
CA ALA A 47 -10.67 -5.43 1.68
C ALA A 47 -10.07 -4.04 1.89
N ILE A 48 -10.76 -2.97 1.47
CA ILE A 48 -10.30 -1.58 1.73
C ILE A 48 -10.21 -1.34 3.25
N LYS A 49 -11.26 -1.69 4.01
CA LYS A 49 -11.25 -1.56 5.47
C LYS A 49 -10.13 -2.38 6.12
N LYS A 50 -9.82 -3.56 5.59
CA LYS A 50 -8.72 -4.39 6.06
C LYS A 50 -7.36 -3.71 5.88
N LEU A 51 -7.12 -3.12 4.71
CA LEU A 51 -5.89 -2.35 4.43
C LEU A 51 -5.78 -1.13 5.34
N MET A 52 -6.85 -0.33 5.46
CA MET A 52 -6.89 0.83 6.36
C MET A 52 -6.62 0.45 7.81
N GLY A 53 -7.24 -0.62 8.31
CA GLY A 53 -7.01 -1.11 9.67
C GLY A 53 -5.58 -1.61 9.87
N GLY A 54 -4.99 -2.24 8.84
CA GLY A 54 -3.60 -2.65 8.85
C GLY A 54 -2.62 -1.48 8.89
N ASN A 55 -2.82 -0.45 8.07
CA ASN A 55 -2.00 0.75 8.11
C ASN A 55 -2.15 1.52 9.44
N LYS A 56 -3.35 1.57 10.01
CA LYS A 56 -3.55 2.12 11.36
C LYS A 56 -2.67 1.39 12.39
N ARG A 57 -2.61 0.06 12.37
CA ARG A 57 -1.73 -0.71 13.27
C ARG A 57 -0.25 -0.43 13.02
N PHE A 58 0.16 -0.27 11.76
CA PHE A 58 1.52 0.11 11.40
C PHE A 58 1.91 1.48 11.98
N VAL A 59 1.09 2.51 11.73
CA VAL A 59 1.32 3.88 12.24
C VAL A 59 1.35 3.94 13.76
N GLU A 60 0.48 3.17 14.44
CA GLU A 60 0.43 3.13 15.90
C GLU A 60 1.50 2.24 16.54
N ASN A 61 2.41 1.64 15.76
CA ASN A 61 3.42 0.69 16.21
C ASN A 61 2.82 -0.52 16.97
N LYS A 62 1.69 -1.03 16.44
CA LYS A 62 0.96 -2.20 16.96
C LYS A 62 0.76 -3.26 15.88
N SER A 63 1.68 -3.34 14.92
CA SER A 63 1.68 -4.36 13.87
C SER A 63 1.66 -5.77 14.47
N ILE A 64 0.77 -6.60 13.93
CA ILE A 64 0.56 -7.99 14.38
C ILE A 64 1.42 -8.97 13.56
N ARG A 65 1.95 -8.52 12.41
CA ARG A 65 2.80 -9.31 11.50
C ARG A 65 2.16 -10.66 11.15
N PRO A 66 0.96 -10.66 10.55
CA PRO A 66 0.21 -11.90 10.34
C PRO A 66 0.92 -12.77 9.30
N ARG A 67 0.82 -14.11 9.40
CA ARG A 67 1.20 -15.03 8.31
C ARG A 67 2.66 -14.91 7.83
N GLN A 68 3.59 -14.71 8.76
CA GLN A 68 5.03 -14.66 8.48
C GLN A 68 5.79 -15.88 9.02
N ASP A 69 5.08 -16.88 9.54
CA ASP A 69 5.67 -18.09 10.12
C ASP A 69 6.01 -19.17 9.07
N ALA A 70 6.91 -20.08 9.44
CA ALA A 70 7.39 -21.14 8.55
C ALA A 70 6.29 -22.12 8.08
N GLN A 71 5.23 -22.33 8.87
CA GLN A 71 4.12 -23.20 8.44
C GLN A 71 3.29 -22.51 7.35
N THR A 72 3.08 -21.20 7.46
CA THR A 72 2.44 -20.41 6.41
C THR A 72 3.22 -20.51 5.10
N ILE A 73 4.55 -20.37 5.13
CA ILE A 73 5.41 -20.52 3.92
C ILE A 73 5.18 -21.88 3.26
N LYS A 74 5.20 -22.97 4.03
CA LYS A 74 4.97 -24.32 3.51
C LYS A 74 3.59 -24.46 2.85
N LYS A 75 2.55 -23.89 3.46
CA LYS A 75 1.18 -23.91 2.91
C LYS A 75 1.07 -23.13 1.60
N LEU A 76 1.73 -21.98 1.50
CA LEU A 76 1.72 -21.15 0.29
C LEU A 76 2.44 -21.79 -0.89
N GLY A 77 3.31 -22.77 -0.66
CA GLY A 77 3.91 -23.60 -1.71
C GLY A 77 2.88 -24.35 -2.57
N PHE A 78 1.66 -24.57 -2.05
CA PHE A 78 0.57 -25.22 -2.78
C PHE A 78 -0.36 -24.25 -3.52
N GLY A 79 -0.21 -22.94 -3.31
CA GLY A 79 -1.03 -21.92 -3.95
C GLY A 79 -1.21 -20.66 -3.12
N GLN A 80 -1.59 -19.58 -3.79
CA GLN A 80 -1.82 -18.27 -3.18
C GLN A 80 -3.28 -17.82 -3.38
N LYS A 81 -3.77 -17.00 -2.44
CA LYS A 81 -5.10 -16.42 -2.48
C LYS A 81 -5.10 -15.01 -1.89
N PRO A 82 -4.43 -14.06 -2.58
CA PRO A 82 -4.40 -12.67 -2.16
C PRO A 82 -5.81 -12.07 -2.19
N PHE A 83 -6.10 -11.17 -1.27
CA PHE A 83 -7.41 -10.49 -1.22
C PHE A 83 -7.42 -9.17 -1.99
N ALA A 84 -6.25 -8.59 -2.26
CA ALA A 84 -6.09 -7.36 -3.01
C ALA A 84 -4.82 -7.40 -3.88
N THR A 85 -4.87 -6.65 -4.98
CA THR A 85 -3.73 -6.30 -5.80
C THR A 85 -3.27 -4.89 -5.45
N ILE A 86 -1.98 -4.68 -5.22
CA ILE A 86 -1.39 -3.36 -4.97
C ILE A 86 -0.48 -2.99 -6.14
N VAL A 87 -0.80 -1.91 -6.85
CA VAL A 87 0.01 -1.31 -7.91
C VAL A 87 0.72 -0.12 -7.30
N SER A 88 2.03 -0.20 -7.09
CA SER A 88 2.74 0.82 -6.31
C SER A 88 4.13 1.16 -6.83
N CYS A 89 4.75 2.18 -6.24
CA CYS A 89 6.09 2.60 -6.61
C CYS A 89 7.16 1.55 -6.22
N SER A 90 8.20 1.41 -7.04
CA SER A 90 9.40 0.62 -6.71
C SER A 90 10.27 1.22 -5.58
N ASP A 91 9.92 2.38 -5.04
CA ASP A 91 10.63 3.05 -3.94
C ASP A 91 10.82 2.12 -2.73
N SER A 92 12.07 1.92 -2.31
CA SER A 92 12.42 0.98 -1.25
C SER A 92 11.81 1.31 0.12
N ARG A 93 11.34 2.55 0.31
CA ARG A 93 10.68 3.04 1.54
C ARG A 93 9.19 2.72 1.59
N VAL A 94 8.63 2.09 0.54
CA VAL A 94 7.20 1.75 0.44
C VAL A 94 6.97 0.22 0.40
N PRO A 95 7.34 -0.54 1.45
CA PRO A 95 7.10 -1.98 1.52
C PRO A 95 5.62 -2.27 1.82
N ASN A 96 4.85 -2.68 0.80
CA ASN A 96 3.38 -2.77 0.86
C ASN A 96 2.85 -3.68 2.00
N GLU A 97 3.44 -4.86 2.19
CA GLU A 97 3.02 -5.80 3.25
C GLU A 97 3.26 -5.21 4.63
N LEU A 98 4.35 -4.45 4.81
CA LEU A 98 4.71 -3.84 6.08
C LEU A 98 3.79 -2.66 6.40
N ILE A 99 3.63 -1.72 5.47
CA ILE A 99 2.83 -0.51 5.69
C ILE A 99 1.34 -0.81 5.84
N PHE A 100 0.86 -1.93 5.30
CA PHE A 100 -0.51 -2.41 5.50
C PHE A 100 -0.61 -3.50 6.57
N ASP A 101 0.47 -3.86 7.27
CA ASP A 101 0.51 -4.94 8.28
C ASP A 101 -0.18 -6.23 7.80
N GLN A 102 0.24 -6.70 6.63
CA GLN A 102 -0.19 -7.95 5.99
C GLN A 102 0.94 -8.98 5.98
N GLY A 103 0.58 -10.20 5.61
CA GLY A 103 1.47 -11.36 5.59
C GLY A 103 1.73 -11.91 4.21
N LEU A 104 2.41 -13.05 4.19
CA LEU A 104 2.69 -13.77 2.96
C LEU A 104 1.38 -14.26 2.33
N GLY A 105 1.27 -14.09 1.01
CA GLY A 105 0.13 -14.54 0.21
C GLY A 105 -1.14 -13.67 0.33
N ASP A 106 -1.06 -12.52 1.00
CA ASP A 106 -2.20 -11.61 1.20
C ASP A 106 -2.42 -10.60 0.09
N LEU A 107 -1.33 -10.10 -0.45
CA LEU A 107 -1.31 -9.06 -1.46
C LEU A 107 -0.67 -9.62 -2.72
N PHE A 108 -1.22 -9.29 -3.87
CA PHE A 108 -0.56 -9.45 -5.15
C PHE A 108 0.07 -8.11 -5.53
N ILE A 109 1.39 -8.02 -5.59
CA ILE A 109 2.08 -6.72 -5.64
C ILE A 109 2.76 -6.53 -6.99
N ILE A 110 2.49 -5.40 -7.62
CA ILE A 110 3.09 -4.96 -8.88
C ILE A 110 3.79 -3.63 -8.60
N ARG A 111 5.08 -3.55 -8.91
CA ARG A 111 5.92 -2.39 -8.59
C ARG A 111 6.71 -1.88 -9.78
N THR A 112 6.54 -0.60 -10.07
CA THR A 112 7.28 0.16 -11.09
C THR A 112 7.56 1.55 -10.52
N ALA A 113 8.64 2.22 -10.94
CA ALA A 113 8.91 3.58 -10.50
C ALA A 113 7.76 4.52 -10.89
N GLY A 114 7.30 5.35 -9.94
CA GLY A 114 6.13 6.22 -10.13
C GLY A 114 4.81 5.49 -10.37
N GLN A 115 4.74 4.20 -10.03
CA GLN A 115 3.61 3.30 -10.31
C GLN A 115 3.12 3.37 -11.77
N VAL A 116 4.05 3.64 -12.70
CA VAL A 116 3.80 3.70 -14.13
C VAL A 116 3.47 2.29 -14.63
N SER A 117 2.28 2.11 -15.17
CA SER A 117 1.84 0.81 -15.65
C SER A 117 2.27 0.61 -17.11
N SER A 118 2.64 -0.62 -17.44
CA SER A 118 2.98 -1.03 -18.81
C SER A 118 2.27 -2.34 -19.16
N ALA A 119 2.48 -2.87 -20.37
CA ALA A 119 1.87 -4.13 -20.83
C ALA A 119 2.03 -5.29 -19.83
N ALA A 120 3.22 -5.45 -19.24
CA ALA A 120 3.46 -6.48 -18.23
C ALA A 120 2.69 -6.22 -16.92
N SER A 121 2.56 -4.95 -16.52
CA SER A 121 1.74 -4.55 -15.37
C SER A 121 0.27 -4.87 -15.62
N TYR A 122 -0.27 -4.55 -16.79
CA TYR A 122 -1.66 -4.84 -17.16
C TYR A 122 -1.93 -6.34 -17.16
N GLY A 123 -1.09 -7.13 -17.82
CA GLY A 123 -1.21 -8.60 -17.82
C GLY A 123 -1.13 -9.19 -16.41
N SER A 124 -0.31 -8.61 -15.52
CA SER A 124 -0.24 -9.03 -14.11
C SER A 124 -1.52 -8.70 -13.33
N MET A 125 -2.14 -7.54 -13.58
CA MET A 125 -3.42 -7.18 -12.96
C MET A 125 -4.55 -8.10 -13.45
N GLU A 126 -4.62 -8.37 -14.74
CA GLU A 126 -5.61 -9.30 -15.31
C GLU A 126 -5.40 -10.72 -14.78
N TYR A 127 -4.15 -11.17 -14.64
CA TYR A 127 -3.83 -12.45 -14.01
C TYR A 127 -4.34 -12.50 -12.57
N ALA A 128 -4.09 -11.46 -11.77
CA ALA A 128 -4.57 -11.40 -10.39
C ALA A 128 -6.11 -11.47 -10.33
N VAL A 129 -6.81 -10.77 -11.22
CA VAL A 129 -8.27 -10.75 -11.27
C VAL A 129 -8.86 -12.08 -11.78
N LEU A 130 -8.27 -12.69 -12.81
CA LEU A 130 -8.83 -13.86 -13.49
C LEU A 130 -8.38 -15.20 -12.91
N LYS A 131 -7.15 -15.28 -12.38
CA LYS A 131 -6.54 -16.52 -11.88
C LYS A 131 -6.46 -16.56 -10.37
N LEU A 132 -6.22 -15.42 -9.72
CA LEU A 132 -6.16 -15.32 -8.26
C LEU A 132 -7.46 -14.79 -7.64
N TYR A 133 -8.37 -14.29 -8.48
CA TYR A 133 -9.68 -13.76 -8.09
C TYR A 133 -9.60 -12.59 -7.11
N THR A 134 -8.54 -11.78 -7.17
CA THR A 134 -8.50 -10.52 -6.42
C THR A 134 -9.61 -9.61 -6.90
N ARG A 135 -10.30 -8.98 -5.96
CA ARG A 135 -11.46 -8.11 -6.25
C ARG A 135 -11.19 -6.65 -5.94
N LEU A 136 -10.05 -6.33 -5.36
CA LEU A 136 -9.62 -4.97 -5.08
C LEU A 136 -8.28 -4.73 -5.76
N ILE A 137 -8.17 -3.65 -6.52
CA ILE A 137 -6.91 -3.09 -7.00
C ILE A 137 -6.72 -1.74 -6.31
N VAL A 138 -5.58 -1.55 -5.65
CA VAL A 138 -5.18 -0.27 -5.05
C VAL A 138 -3.99 0.29 -5.82
N VAL A 139 -4.16 1.46 -6.42
CA VAL A 139 -3.05 2.26 -6.96
C VAL A 139 -2.48 3.09 -5.81
N LEU A 140 -1.26 2.78 -5.40
CA LEU A 140 -0.60 3.41 -4.25
C LEU A 140 0.60 4.26 -4.71
N GLY A 141 0.40 5.57 -4.69
CA GLY A 141 1.49 6.55 -4.77
C GLY A 141 2.12 6.82 -3.40
N HIS A 142 3.14 7.65 -3.36
CA HIS A 142 3.73 8.12 -2.10
C HIS A 142 4.28 9.55 -2.23
N THR A 143 4.33 10.27 -1.11
CA THR A 143 4.94 11.61 -1.05
C THR A 143 6.41 11.55 -1.46
N GLU A 144 6.94 12.64 -2.01
CA GLU A 144 8.34 12.76 -2.42
C GLU A 144 8.80 11.65 -3.39
N CYS A 145 7.93 11.28 -4.34
CA CYS A 145 8.26 10.27 -5.34
C CYS A 145 9.29 10.79 -6.35
N GLY A 146 10.45 10.14 -6.43
CA GLY A 146 11.54 10.56 -7.33
C GLY A 146 11.17 10.56 -8.81
N ALA A 147 10.34 9.62 -9.27
CA ALA A 147 9.86 9.59 -10.65
C ALA A 147 8.93 10.77 -10.96
N VAL A 148 8.09 11.16 -9.99
CA VAL A 148 7.20 12.32 -10.12
C VAL A 148 7.99 13.62 -10.04
N ALA A 149 8.96 13.71 -9.12
CA ALA A 149 9.86 14.86 -9.03
C ALA A 149 10.61 15.09 -10.36
N ALA A 150 11.15 14.04 -10.97
CA ALA A 150 11.79 14.14 -12.28
C ALA A 150 10.82 14.62 -13.39
N ALA A 151 9.55 14.21 -13.33
CA ALA A 151 8.52 14.69 -14.25
C ALA A 151 8.13 16.16 -14.03
N VAL A 152 8.22 16.66 -12.80
CA VAL A 152 8.04 18.07 -12.44
C VAL A 152 9.24 18.91 -12.90
N GLU A 153 10.46 18.44 -12.64
CA GLU A 153 11.71 19.14 -12.98
C GLU A 153 11.95 19.22 -14.50
N ARG A 154 11.55 18.19 -15.25
CA ARG A 154 11.71 18.10 -16.72
C ARG A 154 13.17 18.32 -17.19
N PRO A 155 14.13 17.53 -16.71
CA PRO A 155 15.51 17.64 -17.17
C PRO A 155 15.61 17.41 -18.69
N GLU A 156 16.52 18.14 -19.36
CA GLU A 156 16.69 18.09 -20.82
C GLU A 156 17.32 16.76 -21.29
N ASP A 157 18.31 16.25 -20.55
CA ASP A 157 19.07 15.06 -20.90
C ASP A 157 18.72 13.86 -20.01
N VAL A 158 17.58 13.21 -20.28
CA VAL A 158 17.17 11.99 -19.55
C VAL A 158 17.75 10.75 -20.23
N PRO A 159 18.64 9.97 -19.56
CA PRO A 159 19.26 8.81 -20.18
C PRO A 159 18.33 7.59 -20.25
N GLY A 160 18.46 6.82 -21.33
CA GLY A 160 17.85 5.51 -21.49
C GLY A 160 16.32 5.50 -21.37
N HIS A 161 15.77 4.50 -20.70
CA HIS A 161 14.31 4.31 -20.56
C HIS A 161 13.67 5.10 -19.41
N ILE A 162 14.43 5.90 -18.67
CA ILE A 162 13.88 6.75 -17.59
C ILE A 162 12.86 7.75 -18.16
N VAL A 163 13.08 8.21 -19.40
CA VAL A 163 12.20 9.14 -20.11
C VAL A 163 10.78 8.60 -20.26
N THR A 164 10.62 7.27 -20.37
CA THR A 164 9.31 6.62 -20.41
C THR A 164 8.52 6.92 -19.14
N LEU A 165 9.15 6.81 -17.97
CA LEU A 165 8.49 7.09 -16.69
C LEU A 165 8.04 8.55 -16.60
N ILE A 166 8.92 9.47 -16.98
CA ILE A 166 8.64 10.91 -16.95
C ILE A 166 7.49 11.24 -17.90
N ASN A 167 7.51 10.70 -19.12
CA ASN A 167 6.48 10.97 -20.12
C ASN A 167 5.09 10.47 -19.69
N GLU A 168 5.01 9.31 -19.04
CA GLU A 168 3.74 8.80 -18.51
C GLU A 168 3.19 9.65 -17.35
N ILE A 169 4.06 10.31 -16.57
CA ILE A 169 3.65 11.13 -15.41
C ILE A 169 3.36 12.59 -15.79
N LYS A 170 3.98 13.13 -16.86
CA LYS A 170 3.81 14.52 -17.32
C LYS A 170 2.34 15.01 -17.39
N PRO A 171 1.36 14.21 -17.86
CA PRO A 171 -0.04 14.65 -17.89
C PRO A 171 -0.58 15.03 -16.50
N ALA A 172 -0.21 14.30 -15.45
CA ALA A 172 -0.61 14.60 -14.08
C ALA A 172 0.00 15.93 -13.60
N VAL A 173 1.28 16.16 -13.89
CA VAL A 173 1.97 17.43 -13.58
C VAL A 173 1.28 18.61 -14.26
N ALA A 174 0.87 18.45 -15.53
CA ALA A 174 0.20 19.52 -16.28
C ALA A 174 -1.15 19.91 -15.66
N LYS A 175 -1.93 18.93 -15.18
CA LYS A 175 -3.24 19.15 -14.55
C LYS A 175 -3.16 19.91 -13.22
N CYS A 176 -2.05 19.82 -12.50
CA CYS A 176 -1.87 20.46 -11.20
C CYS A 176 -0.90 21.66 -11.22
N ALA A 177 -0.44 22.12 -12.39
CA ALA A 177 0.62 23.13 -12.51
C ALA A 177 0.33 24.46 -11.80
N ASN A 178 -0.95 24.84 -11.68
CA ASN A 178 -1.39 26.08 -11.04
C ASN A 178 -1.98 25.86 -9.63
N MET A 179 -1.88 24.65 -9.07
CA MET A 179 -2.36 24.37 -7.72
C MET A 179 -1.37 24.94 -6.68
N PRO A 180 -1.87 25.54 -5.59
CA PRO A 180 -1.00 25.98 -4.50
C PRO A 180 -0.37 24.76 -3.78
N GLY A 181 0.71 25.01 -3.02
CA GLY A 181 1.39 23.99 -2.23
C GLY A 181 2.57 23.33 -2.95
N ASP A 182 2.93 22.13 -2.52
CA ASP A 182 4.08 21.41 -3.07
C ASP A 182 3.75 20.79 -4.44
N PRO A 183 4.45 21.17 -5.52
CA PRO A 183 4.12 20.72 -6.87
C PRO A 183 4.32 19.20 -7.06
N VAL A 184 5.27 18.59 -6.34
CA VAL A 184 5.53 17.15 -6.44
C VAL A 184 4.39 16.36 -5.81
N ASN A 185 3.97 16.71 -4.60
CA ASN A 185 2.88 16.03 -3.90
C ASN A 185 1.53 16.25 -4.58
N ASN A 186 1.28 17.43 -5.16
CA ASN A 186 0.13 17.68 -6.01
C ASN A 186 0.14 16.73 -7.23
N ALA A 187 1.29 16.61 -7.90
CA ALA A 187 1.45 15.71 -9.04
C ALA A 187 1.36 14.22 -8.64
N VAL A 188 1.83 13.83 -7.44
CA VAL A 188 1.68 12.46 -6.91
C VAL A 188 0.19 12.10 -6.80
N ARG A 189 -0.61 12.96 -6.15
CA ARG A 189 -2.04 12.72 -5.97
C ARG A 189 -2.74 12.64 -7.32
N GLN A 190 -2.44 13.56 -8.23
CA GLN A 190 -3.02 13.57 -9.56
C GLN A 190 -2.60 12.34 -10.39
N ASN A 191 -1.36 11.89 -10.28
CA ASN A 191 -0.87 10.69 -10.97
C ASN A 191 -1.61 9.43 -10.49
N VAL A 192 -1.89 9.31 -9.18
CA VAL A 192 -2.71 8.21 -8.65
C VAL A 192 -4.11 8.26 -9.24
N ILE A 193 -4.76 9.42 -9.27
CA ILE A 193 -6.11 9.59 -9.83
C ILE A 193 -6.14 9.22 -11.32
N ASP A 194 -5.18 9.72 -12.10
CA ASP A 194 -5.07 9.46 -13.53
C ASP A 194 -4.86 7.97 -13.82
N GLN A 195 -3.98 7.31 -13.06
CA GLN A 195 -3.76 5.86 -13.17
C GLN A 195 -5.00 5.05 -12.79
N VAL A 196 -5.73 5.43 -11.74
CA VAL A 196 -6.99 4.78 -11.39
C VAL A 196 -8.01 4.87 -12.53
N ASN A 197 -8.17 6.05 -13.13
CA ASN A 197 -9.11 6.24 -14.24
C ASN A 197 -8.67 5.44 -15.47
N SER A 198 -7.39 5.46 -15.82
CA SER A 198 -6.82 4.64 -16.90
C SER A 198 -7.12 3.15 -16.71
N LEU A 199 -6.94 2.62 -15.50
CA LEU A 199 -7.24 1.21 -15.20
C LEU A 199 -8.74 0.90 -15.20
N ARG A 200 -9.60 1.86 -14.84
CA ARG A 200 -11.06 1.71 -14.93
C ARG A 200 -11.54 1.66 -16.38
N ASP A 201 -10.83 2.31 -17.30
CA ASP A 201 -11.12 2.32 -18.73
C ASP A 201 -10.32 1.26 -19.52
N LEU A 202 -9.56 0.41 -18.82
CA LEU A 202 -8.71 -0.61 -19.44
C LEU A 202 -9.50 -1.86 -19.86
N ASP A 203 -9.86 -1.92 -21.14
CA ASP A 203 -10.42 -3.10 -21.79
C ASP A 203 -9.38 -4.19 -22.11
N PRO A 204 -9.79 -5.47 -22.28
CA PRO A 204 -11.17 -5.96 -22.24
C PRO A 204 -11.63 -6.47 -20.87
N ILE A 205 -10.74 -6.55 -19.87
CA ILE A 205 -11.01 -7.24 -18.61
C ILE A 205 -11.36 -6.28 -17.47
N LEU A 206 -10.46 -5.34 -17.14
CA LEU A 206 -10.62 -4.52 -15.95
C LEU A 206 -11.84 -3.62 -16.07
N HIS A 207 -12.01 -2.94 -17.20
CA HIS A 207 -13.15 -2.07 -17.46
C HIS A 207 -14.48 -2.78 -17.27
N LYS A 208 -14.68 -3.92 -17.94
CA LYS A 208 -15.94 -4.69 -17.86
C LYS A 208 -16.22 -5.21 -16.45
N LYS A 209 -15.20 -5.65 -15.73
CA LYS A 209 -15.38 -6.13 -14.34
C LYS A 209 -15.61 -5.01 -13.36
N TYR A 210 -14.99 -3.85 -13.58
CA TYR A 210 -15.21 -2.64 -12.79
C TYR A 210 -16.66 -2.17 -12.96
N LEU A 211 -17.15 -1.99 -14.19
CA LEU A 211 -18.53 -1.56 -14.45
C LEU A 211 -19.60 -2.47 -13.82
N LYS A 212 -19.33 -3.77 -13.70
CA LYS A 212 -20.22 -4.75 -13.04
C LYS A 212 -20.11 -4.77 -11.51
N GLY A 213 -19.21 -3.99 -10.92
CA GLY A 213 -18.90 -4.02 -9.48
C GLY A 213 -18.30 -5.35 -9.03
N GLU A 214 -17.74 -6.15 -9.94
CA GLU A 214 -17.05 -7.40 -9.61
C GLU A 214 -15.70 -7.12 -8.94
N ILE A 215 -15.02 -6.08 -9.43
CA ILE A 215 -13.79 -5.54 -8.86
C ILE A 215 -13.97 -4.06 -8.52
N LEU A 216 -13.18 -3.56 -7.57
CA LEU A 216 -13.02 -2.14 -7.27
C LEU A 216 -11.58 -1.71 -7.56
N ILE A 217 -11.41 -0.52 -8.12
CA ILE A 217 -10.11 0.11 -8.39
C ILE A 217 -10.10 1.46 -7.68
N VAL A 218 -9.21 1.61 -6.71
CA VAL A 218 -9.13 2.79 -5.83
C VAL A 218 -7.70 3.31 -5.74
N GLY A 219 -7.57 4.59 -5.41
CA GLY A 219 -6.29 5.27 -5.26
C GLY A 219 -5.97 5.56 -3.80
N ALA A 220 -4.69 5.52 -3.46
CA ALA A 220 -4.18 5.94 -2.17
C ALA A 220 -2.79 6.57 -2.28
N VAL A 221 -2.42 7.38 -1.28
CA VAL A 221 -1.09 7.98 -1.14
C VAL A 221 -0.51 7.63 0.22
N TYR A 222 0.70 7.09 0.22
CA TYR A 222 1.49 6.84 1.41
C TYR A 222 2.37 8.05 1.75
N ASP A 223 2.25 8.54 2.97
CA ASP A 223 3.10 9.62 3.49
C ASP A 223 4.37 9.02 4.12
N LEU A 224 5.53 9.38 3.57
CA LEU A 224 6.82 8.85 3.99
C LEU A 224 7.24 9.26 5.41
N HIS A 225 6.73 10.39 5.91
CA HIS A 225 7.13 10.95 7.22
C HIS A 225 6.31 10.36 8.35
N THR A 226 5.03 10.08 8.10
CA THR A 226 4.07 9.63 9.10
C THR A 226 3.77 8.14 9.02
N GLY A 227 4.05 7.51 7.87
CA GLY A 227 3.67 6.14 7.59
C GLY A 227 2.17 5.96 7.30
N LYS A 228 1.40 7.05 7.22
CA LYS A 228 -0.05 7.00 6.98
C LYS A 228 -0.35 6.78 5.51
N VAL A 229 -1.32 5.92 5.22
CA VAL A 229 -1.92 5.77 3.89
C VAL A 229 -3.26 6.49 3.87
N GLU A 230 -3.39 7.51 3.02
CA GLU A 230 -4.64 8.19 2.72
C GLU A 230 -5.28 7.57 1.48
N PHE A 231 -6.49 7.02 1.60
CA PHE A 231 -7.30 6.64 0.45
C PHE A 231 -7.99 7.88 -0.13
N LEU A 232 -7.91 8.05 -1.44
CA LEU A 232 -8.35 9.27 -2.11
C LEU A 232 -9.85 9.27 -2.34
N ASP A 233 -10.57 10.21 -1.73
CA ASP A 233 -12.02 10.37 -1.87
C ASP A 233 -12.48 10.45 -3.34
N GLU A 234 -11.71 11.12 -4.20
CA GLU A 234 -11.93 11.25 -5.64
C GLU A 234 -12.03 9.90 -6.35
N THR A 235 -11.39 8.88 -5.78
CA THR A 235 -11.40 7.51 -6.31
C THR A 235 -12.31 6.57 -5.52
N MET A 236 -12.80 7.01 -4.36
CA MET A 236 -13.67 6.22 -3.48
C MET A 236 -15.15 6.56 -3.65
N LYS A 237 -15.46 7.72 -4.23
CA LYS A 237 -16.82 8.13 -4.59
C LYS A 237 -17.35 7.30 -5.76
N ASP A 238 -18.66 7.08 -5.74
CA ASP A 238 -19.44 6.45 -6.82
C ASP A 238 -18.89 5.09 -7.30
N LEU A 239 -18.31 4.32 -6.36
CA LEU A 239 -17.85 2.98 -6.65
C LEU A 239 -19.02 2.08 -7.09
N PRO A 240 -18.85 1.29 -8.16
CA PRO A 240 -19.94 0.51 -8.72
C PRO A 240 -20.46 -0.52 -7.71
N GLU A 241 -21.77 -0.68 -7.70
CA GLU A 241 -22.41 -1.77 -6.97
C GLU A 241 -22.35 -3.05 -7.80
N LYS A 242 -22.27 -4.18 -7.11
CA LYS A 242 -22.21 -5.47 -7.80
C LYS A 242 -23.55 -5.72 -8.49
N THR A 243 -23.57 -5.70 -9.81
CA THR A 243 -24.76 -6.07 -10.59
C THR A 243 -25.03 -7.56 -10.40
N LYS A 244 -26.30 -7.92 -10.13
CA LYS A 244 -26.74 -9.30 -9.97
C LYS A 244 -26.57 -10.10 -11.25
#